data_AF-A0A6G7Y5U6-F1
#
_entry.id   AF-A0A6G7Y5U6-F1
#
_cell.length_a   1.000
_cell.length_b   1.000
_cell.length_c   1.000
_cell.angle_alpha   90.00
_cell.angle_beta   90.00
_cell.angle_gamma   90.00
#
_symmetry.space_group_name_H-M   'P 1'
#
loop_
_entity.id
_entity.type
_entity.pdbx_description
1 polymer ?
#
loop_
_entity_poly.entity_id
_entity_poly.type
_entity_poly.pdbx_seq_one_letter_code
_entity_poly.pdbx_strand_id
1 'polypeptide(L)'
;MSAENEPAADPGQFLREVANADEGWSERYGGPEGIARWTLNLQDALKEQASDLAAVRTAAIREMLTTRSLADIAQALGVSKQAVSKAANSPTWTDPRW
;
A
#
# COMPACT_ATOMS: atom_id res chain seq x y z
N MET A 1 6.98 14.80 28.14
CA MET A 1 7.84 14.16 27.14
C MET A 1 7.11 14.28 25.82
N SER A 2 7.65 15.10 24.93
CA SER A 2 6.96 15.68 23.78
C SER A 2 6.56 14.64 22.74
N ALA A 3 5.30 14.73 22.29
CA ALA A 3 4.75 14.01 21.15
C ALA A 3 5.00 14.77 19.83
N GLU A 4 6.23 15.28 19.63
CA GLU A 4 6.55 16.16 18.51
C GLU A 4 7.69 15.55 17.68
N ASN A 5 7.35 15.18 16.43
CA ASN A 5 8.15 14.48 15.40
C ASN A 5 8.01 12.95 15.33
N GLU A 6 6.79 12.42 15.29
CA GLU A 6 6.58 11.19 14.51
C GLU A 6 6.43 11.60 13.03
N PRO A 7 7.45 11.44 12.19
CA PRO A 7 7.27 11.66 10.76
C PRO A 7 6.17 10.71 10.27
N ALA A 8 5.26 11.20 9.45
CA ALA A 8 4.40 10.30 8.68
C ALA A 8 5.31 9.27 7.99
N ALA A 9 5.11 8.00 8.31
CA ALA A 9 6.05 6.93 8.00
C ALA A 9 5.93 6.55 6.52
N ASP A 10 6.28 7.46 5.62
CA ASP A 10 6.39 7.21 4.17
C ASP A 10 7.64 6.35 3.94
N PRO A 11 7.48 5.08 3.49
CA PRO A 11 8.61 4.22 3.17
C PRO A 11 9.51 4.83 2.10
N GLY A 12 8.95 5.59 1.15
CA GLY A 12 9.70 6.27 0.12
C GLY A 12 10.61 7.36 0.71
N GLN A 13 10.10 8.15 1.65
CA GLN A 13 10.88 9.15 2.38
C GLN A 13 11.97 8.48 3.20
N PHE A 14 11.65 7.42 3.94
CA PHE A 14 12.63 6.68 4.73
C PHE A 14 13.79 6.18 3.86
N LEU A 15 13.50 5.56 2.70
CA LEU A 15 14.53 5.08 1.78
C LEU A 15 15.39 6.22 1.20
N ARG A 16 14.79 7.39 0.92
CA ARG A 16 15.54 8.58 0.48
C ARG A 16 16.45 9.12 1.58
N GLU A 17 16.00 9.10 2.84
CA GLU A 17 16.83 9.48 3.98
C GLU A 17 18.03 8.55 4.10
N VAL A 18 17.81 7.21 4.08
CA VAL A 18 18.90 6.22 4.15
C VAL A 18 19.92 6.41 3.01
N ALA A 19 19.45 6.66 1.80
CA ALA A 19 20.33 6.79 0.62
C ALA A 19 21.30 7.97 0.70
N ASN A 20 21.00 8.99 1.52
CA ASN A 20 21.80 10.20 1.66
C ASN A 20 22.37 10.36 3.08
N ALA A 21 22.40 9.27 3.86
CA ALA A 21 22.71 9.34 5.28
C ALA A 21 24.22 9.21 5.55
N ASP A 22 24.72 10.06 6.45
CA ASP A 22 26.09 9.97 6.99
C ASP A 22 26.21 8.88 8.06
N GLU A 23 27.45 8.53 8.43
CA GLU A 23 27.70 7.64 9.57
C GLU A 23 27.01 8.15 10.86
N GLY A 24 26.45 7.25 11.66
CA GLY A 24 25.71 7.60 12.88
C GLY A 24 24.23 7.98 12.66
N TRP A 25 23.74 8.08 11.42
CA TRP A 25 22.35 8.46 11.14
C TRP A 25 21.28 7.60 11.83
N SER A 26 21.60 6.34 12.11
CA SER A 26 20.68 5.39 12.76
C SER A 26 20.43 5.71 14.23
N GLU A 27 21.28 6.53 14.88
CA GLU A 27 21.17 6.84 16.31
C GLU A 27 19.84 7.50 16.68
N ARG A 28 19.31 8.38 15.82
CA ARG A 28 18.00 9.01 16.03
C ARG A 28 16.85 8.00 16.06
N TYR A 29 17.06 6.80 15.51
CA TYR A 29 16.10 5.72 15.51
C TYR A 29 16.34 4.70 16.64
N GLY A 30 17.42 4.86 17.43
CA GLY A 30 17.85 3.87 18.42
C GLY A 30 18.91 2.90 17.89
N GLY A 31 19.70 3.30 16.89
CA GLY A 31 20.73 2.47 16.28
C GLY A 31 20.16 1.34 15.40
N PRO A 32 20.95 0.29 15.13
CA PRO A 32 20.54 -0.80 14.23
C PRO A 32 19.25 -1.52 14.64
N GLU A 33 19.03 -1.76 15.94
CA GLU A 33 17.79 -2.37 16.45
C GLU A 33 16.57 -1.48 16.20
N GLY A 34 16.75 -0.17 16.42
CA GLY A 34 15.78 0.84 16.10
C GLY A 34 15.32 0.82 14.64
N ILE A 35 16.29 0.75 13.73
CA ILE A 35 16.03 0.64 12.28
C ILE A 35 15.29 -0.66 11.94
N ALA A 36 15.69 -1.79 12.52
CA ALA A 36 15.01 -3.07 12.29
C ALA A 36 13.53 -3.00 12.70
N ARG A 37 13.24 -2.45 13.89
CA ARG A 37 11.86 -2.27 14.35
C ARG A 37 11.08 -1.28 13.49
N TRP A 38 11.70 -0.16 13.12
CA TRP A 38 11.08 0.85 12.27
C TRP A 38 10.69 0.28 10.89
N THR A 39 11.60 -0.46 10.27
CA THR A 39 11.34 -1.10 8.97
C THR A 39 10.26 -2.16 9.01
N LEU A 40 10.14 -2.92 10.10
CA LEU A 40 9.02 -3.84 10.30
C LEU A 40 7.68 -3.07 10.33
N ASN A 41 7.60 -1.99 11.10
CA ASN A 41 6.40 -1.16 11.17
C ASN A 41 6.02 -0.56 9.79
N LEU A 42 7.00 -0.08 9.03
CA LEU A 42 6.79 0.41 7.67
C LEU A 42 6.25 -0.68 6.73
N GLN A 43 6.79 -1.90 6.84
CA GLN A 43 6.33 -3.03 6.04
C GLN A 43 4.90 -3.43 6.38
N ASP A 44 4.53 -3.41 7.66
CA ASP A 44 3.17 -3.73 8.08
C ASP A 44 2.17 -2.66 7.62
N ALA A 45 2.50 -1.38 7.76
CA ALA A 45 1.70 -0.29 7.21
C ALA A 45 1.53 -0.39 5.68
N LEU A 46 2.59 -0.77 4.95
CA LEU A 46 2.51 -1.02 3.50
C LEU A 46 1.60 -2.20 3.14
N LYS A 47 1.60 -3.27 3.94
CA LYS A 47 0.70 -4.43 3.71
C LYS A 47 -0.76 -4.02 3.89
N GLU A 48 -1.05 -3.22 4.92
CA GLU A 48 -2.40 -2.70 5.15
C GLU A 48 -2.85 -1.81 4.00
N GLN A 49 -2.04 -0.83 3.59
CA GLN A 49 -2.33 0.03 2.44
C GLN A 49 -2.50 -0.77 1.14
N ALA A 50 -1.66 -1.78 0.90
CA ALA A 50 -1.79 -2.64 -0.26
C ALA A 50 -3.09 -3.46 -0.25
N SER A 51 -3.53 -3.90 0.93
CA SER A 51 -4.82 -4.57 1.12
C SER A 51 -5.98 -3.62 0.80
N ASP A 52 -5.94 -2.38 1.29
CA ASP A 52 -6.96 -1.37 1.03
C ASP A 52 -7.04 -1.01 -0.46
N LEU A 53 -5.90 -0.78 -1.12
CA LEU A 53 -5.84 -0.55 -2.56
C LEU A 53 -6.41 -1.73 -3.36
N ALA A 54 -6.15 -2.97 -2.92
CA ALA A 54 -6.73 -4.15 -3.55
C ALA A 54 -8.26 -4.18 -3.38
N ALA A 55 -8.78 -3.82 -2.20
CA ALA A 55 -10.21 -3.76 -1.92
C ALA A 55 -10.91 -2.67 -2.76
N VAL A 56 -10.30 -1.49 -2.89
CA VAL A 56 -10.80 -0.39 -3.74
C VAL A 56 -10.81 -0.82 -5.21
N ARG A 57 -9.72 -1.44 -5.70
CA ARG A 57 -9.67 -2.00 -7.06
C ARG A 57 -10.78 -3.02 -7.29
N THR A 58 -11.05 -3.90 -6.32
CA THR A 58 -12.14 -4.87 -6.40
C THR A 58 -13.49 -4.19 -6.52
N ALA A 59 -13.77 -3.15 -5.72
CA ALA A 59 -15.01 -2.39 -5.81
C ALA A 59 -15.17 -1.73 -7.20
N ALA A 60 -14.11 -1.09 -7.72
CA ALA A 60 -14.12 -0.49 -9.05
C ALA A 60 -14.35 -1.52 -10.17
N ILE A 61 -13.74 -2.71 -10.08
CA ILE A 61 -13.97 -3.79 -11.05
C ILE A 61 -15.42 -4.28 -11.00
N ARG A 62 -16.01 -4.43 -9.79
CA ARG A 62 -17.41 -4.82 -9.63
C ARG A 62 -18.35 -3.78 -10.25
N GLU A 63 -18.07 -2.49 -10.03
CA GLU A 63 -18.85 -1.41 -10.62
C GLU A 63 -18.75 -1.43 -12.15
N MET A 64 -17.55 -1.60 -12.72
CA MET A 64 -17.39 -1.73 -14.18
C MET A 64 -18.15 -2.93 -14.76
N LEU A 65 -18.22 -4.05 -14.04
CA LEU A 65 -18.94 -5.25 -14.47
C LEU A 65 -20.46 -5.04 -14.59
N THR A 66 -21.01 -3.96 -14.03
CA THR A 66 -22.43 -3.61 -14.20
C THR A 66 -22.75 -3.14 -15.62
N THR A 67 -21.77 -2.61 -16.34
CA THR A 67 -21.96 -1.99 -17.67
C THR A 67 -21.04 -2.54 -18.76
N ARG A 68 -19.98 -3.28 -18.39
CA ARG A 68 -18.96 -3.78 -19.32
C ARG A 68 -18.77 -5.29 -19.17
N SER A 69 -18.40 -5.95 -20.25
CA SER A 69 -18.03 -7.37 -20.19
C SER A 69 -16.68 -7.55 -19.49
N LEU A 70 -16.46 -8.74 -18.93
CA LEU A 70 -15.18 -9.11 -18.31
C LEU A 70 -14.01 -9.04 -19.31
N ALA A 71 -14.26 -9.25 -20.60
CA ALA A 71 -13.25 -9.13 -21.65
C ALA A 71 -12.83 -7.67 -21.88
N ASP A 72 -13.79 -6.75 -21.92
CA ASP A 72 -13.52 -5.33 -22.15
C ASP A 72 -12.76 -4.73 -20.98
N ILE A 73 -13.11 -5.11 -19.75
CA ILE A 73 -12.42 -4.67 -18.54
C ILE A 73 -10.97 -5.21 -18.54
N ALA A 74 -10.78 -6.48 -18.86
CA ALA A 74 -9.44 -7.09 -18.94
C ALA A 74 -8.56 -6.35 -19.98
N GLN A 75 -9.11 -6.04 -21.15
CA GLN A 75 -8.42 -5.27 -22.17
C GLN A 75 -8.09 -3.84 -21.70
N ALA A 76 -9.06 -3.14 -21.10
CA ALA A 76 -8.87 -1.76 -20.63
C ALA A 76 -7.80 -1.64 -19.53
N LEU A 77 -7.71 -2.65 -18.65
CA LEU A 77 -6.74 -2.69 -17.56
C LEU A 77 -5.39 -3.32 -17.96
N GLY A 78 -5.28 -3.89 -19.17
CA GLY A 78 -4.07 -4.57 -19.63
C GLY A 78 -3.75 -5.86 -18.84
N VAL A 79 -4.77 -6.55 -18.31
CA VAL A 79 -4.62 -7.77 -17.51
C VAL A 79 -5.41 -8.94 -18.09
N SER A 80 -5.18 -10.15 -17.58
CA SER A 80 -5.95 -11.32 -18.02
C SER A 80 -7.39 -11.30 -17.48
N LYS A 81 -8.32 -11.94 -18.21
CA LYS A 81 -9.70 -12.19 -17.76
C LYS A 81 -9.74 -12.87 -16.38
N GLN A 82 -8.83 -13.82 -16.15
CA GLN A 82 -8.73 -14.52 -14.86
C GLN A 82 -8.31 -13.58 -13.73
N ALA A 83 -7.42 -12.61 -13.98
CA ALA A 83 -7.04 -11.62 -12.99
C ALA A 83 -8.24 -10.71 -12.60
N VAL A 84 -9.03 -10.27 -13.59
CA VAL A 84 -10.28 -9.52 -13.33
C VAL A 84 -11.26 -10.35 -12.50
N SER A 85 -11.49 -11.60 -12.90
CA SER A 85 -12.38 -12.52 -12.17
C SER A 85 -11.92 -12.74 -10.72
N LYS A 86 -10.63 -13.00 -10.51
CA LYS A 86 -10.04 -13.17 -9.18
C LYS A 86 -10.21 -11.92 -8.32
N ALA A 87 -9.95 -10.74 -8.90
CA ALA A 87 -10.13 -9.47 -8.19
C ALA A 87 -11.59 -9.23 -7.81
N ALA A 88 -12.54 -9.44 -8.73
CA ALA A 88 -13.97 -9.28 -8.46
C ALA A 88 -14.49 -10.18 -7.33
N ASN A 89 -13.90 -11.37 -7.16
CA ASN A 89 -14.26 -12.33 -6.11
C ASN A 89 -13.50 -12.15 -4.78
N SER A 90 -12.60 -11.18 -4.69
CA SER A 90 -11.84 -10.89 -3.47
C SER A 90 -12.67 -10.05 -2.48
N PRO A 91 -12.23 -9.90 -1.21
CA PRO A 91 -12.83 -8.95 -0.28
C PRO A 91 -12.92 -7.55 -0.90
N THR A 92 -14.04 -6.89 -0.68
CA THR A 92 -14.34 -5.59 -1.28
C THR A 92 -14.21 -4.48 -0.27
N TRP A 93 -13.90 -3.28 -0.76
CA TRP A 93 -14.01 -2.05 0.01
C TRP A 93 -15.46 -1.84 0.46
N THR A 94 -15.65 -1.49 1.73
CA THR A 94 -16.98 -1.33 2.37
C THR A 94 -17.23 0.09 2.89
N ASP A 95 -16.26 1.01 2.81
CA ASP A 95 -16.51 2.41 3.15
C ASP A 95 -17.49 3.01 2.12
N PRO A 96 -18.58 3.67 2.57
CA PRO A 96 -19.59 4.25 1.70
C PRO A 96 -19.10 5.43 0.86
N ARG A 97 -17.91 5.97 1.16
CA ARG A 97 -17.22 6.92 0.28
C ARG A 97 -16.56 6.13 -0.84
N TRP A 98 -17.25 6.10 -1.98
CA TRP A 98 -16.71 5.73 -3.29
C TRP A 98 -16.16 6.98 -3.97
#